data_AF-X1VBS2-F1
#
_entry.id   AF-X1VBS2-F1
#
_cell.length_a   1.000
_cell.length_b   1.000
_cell.length_c   1.000
_cell.angle_alpha   90.00
_cell.angle_beta   90.00
_cell.angle_gamma   90.00
#
_symmetry.space_group_name_H-M   'P 1'
#
loop_
_entity.id
_entity.type
_entity.pdbx_description
1 polymer ?
#
loop_
_entity_poly.entity_id
_entity_poly.type
_entity_poly.pdbx_seq_one_letter_code
_entity_poly.pdbx_strand_id
1 'polypeptide(L)'
;MAYGTLILAQGKKGGNMARRYPQWVTPDRQTHLVRLFLDNKGFCVYGHKRCLIPEHHYEVYIEYLIADWKADDKAQRKAEWQAEREQLHKTADRHYPLSGQFSAVSKDIFFAEQPLYYLVGLGISGLTFKPFAQIRLASSFVSLYIDLGNTLKGLSKSKRRKAIRYGKPLSYDIDREIGNICKLAVKHYLA
;
A
#
# COMPACT_ATOMS: atom_id res chain seq x y z
N MET A 1 45.41 -0.07 0.76
CA MET A 1 44.93 -1.27 1.47
C MET A 1 43.41 -1.17 1.54
N ALA A 2 42.70 -1.89 0.68
CA ALA A 2 41.24 -1.82 0.57
C ALA A 2 40.65 -3.12 1.16
N TYR A 3 39.85 -3.00 2.21
CA TYR A 3 39.09 -4.10 2.78
C TYR A 3 37.73 -4.18 2.09
N GLY A 4 37.56 -5.17 1.22
CA GLY A 4 36.31 -5.48 0.55
C GLY A 4 35.37 -6.25 1.47
N THR A 5 34.18 -5.71 1.68
CA THR A 5 33.09 -6.28 2.48
C THR A 5 32.43 -7.44 1.70
N LEU A 6 32.48 -8.65 2.25
CA LEU A 6 31.75 -9.82 1.71
C LEU A 6 30.33 -9.85 2.30
N ILE A 7 29.35 -9.51 1.47
CA ILE A 7 27.92 -9.71 1.73
C ILE A 7 27.59 -11.17 1.39
N LEU A 8 27.33 -12.00 2.40
CA LEU A 8 26.78 -13.33 2.21
C LEU A 8 25.27 -13.23 1.93
N ALA A 9 24.92 -13.16 0.66
CA ALA A 9 23.55 -13.38 0.20
C ALA A 9 23.18 -14.87 0.39
N GLN A 10 22.33 -15.17 1.37
CA GLN A 10 21.72 -16.50 1.46
C GLN A 10 20.61 -16.62 0.39
N GLY A 11 20.89 -17.46 -0.59
CA GLY A 11 20.03 -17.73 -1.74
C GLY A 11 18.73 -18.45 -1.39
N LYS A 12 17.73 -18.12 -2.20
CA LYS A 12 16.41 -18.76 -2.33
C LYS A 12 16.49 -20.29 -2.28
N LYS A 13 15.77 -20.92 -1.34
CA LYS A 13 15.58 -22.37 -1.34
C LYS A 13 14.40 -22.75 -2.23
N GLY A 14 14.74 -23.38 -3.37
CA GLY A 14 13.83 -24.16 -4.18
C GLY A 14 13.28 -25.37 -3.43
N GLY A 15 12.10 -25.81 -3.87
CA GLY A 15 11.34 -26.90 -3.27
C GLY A 15 12.15 -28.19 -3.19
N ASN A 16 12.05 -28.86 -2.04
CA ASN A 16 12.50 -30.24 -1.89
C ASN A 16 11.63 -30.90 -0.81
N MET A 17 11.03 -32.05 -1.14
CA MET A 17 10.23 -32.87 -0.21
C MET A 17 11.13 -33.48 0.86
N ALA A 18 11.47 -32.70 1.89
CA ALA A 18 12.32 -33.12 2.99
C ALA A 18 11.51 -33.35 4.27
N ARG A 19 11.86 -34.43 4.98
CA ARG A 19 11.22 -35.00 6.18
C ARG A 19 10.63 -33.96 7.14
N ARG A 20 9.39 -34.22 7.58
CA ARG A 20 8.52 -33.37 8.42
C ARG A 20 9.02 -33.21 9.85
N TYR A 21 10.18 -32.59 10.05
CA TYR A 21 10.54 -32.11 11.39
C TYR A 21 9.73 -30.85 11.72
N PRO A 22 9.37 -30.63 12.99
CA PRO A 22 8.76 -29.38 13.42
C PRO A 22 9.66 -28.19 13.06
N GLN A 23 9.06 -27.05 12.73
CA GLN A 23 9.80 -25.85 12.27
C GLN A 23 10.83 -25.31 13.28
N TRP A 24 10.66 -25.60 14.58
CA TRP A 24 11.58 -25.17 15.63
C TRP A 24 12.86 -26.04 15.71
N VAL A 25 12.90 -27.20 15.06
CA VAL A 25 14.03 -28.14 15.11
C VAL A 25 15.11 -27.72 14.11
N THR A 26 16.12 -27.00 14.60
CA THR A 26 17.37 -26.73 13.87
C THR A 26 18.43 -27.76 14.25
N PRO A 27 19.44 -28.03 13.39
CA PRO A 27 20.54 -28.95 13.71
C PRO A 27 21.24 -28.61 15.04
N ASP A 28 21.41 -27.32 15.33
CA ASP A 28 22.03 -26.84 16.57
C ASP A 28 21.18 -27.16 17.81
N ARG A 29 19.86 -26.97 17.74
CA ARG A 29 18.94 -27.34 18.83
C ARG A 29 18.86 -28.85 19.02
N GLN A 30 18.91 -29.62 17.94
CA GLN A 30 18.93 -31.08 18.02
C GLN A 30 20.21 -31.59 18.70
N THR A 31 21.37 -31.07 18.30
CA THR A 31 22.65 -31.42 18.95
C THR A 31 22.67 -31.01 20.41
N HIS A 32 22.07 -29.86 20.76
CA HIS A 32 21.92 -29.43 22.15
C HIS A 32 21.08 -30.41 22.98
N LEU A 33 19.91 -30.84 22.49
CA LEU A 33 19.07 -31.83 23.18
C LEU A 33 19.77 -33.19 23.33
N VAL A 34 20.44 -33.66 22.29
CA VAL A 34 21.21 -34.92 22.33
C VAL A 34 22.34 -34.83 23.36
N ARG A 35 23.07 -33.70 23.40
CA ARG A 35 24.12 -33.47 24.39
C ARG A 35 23.55 -33.45 25.81
N LEU A 36 22.45 -32.72 26.03
CA LEU A 36 21.76 -32.65 27.31
C LEU A 36 21.35 -34.05 27.81
N PHE A 37 20.89 -34.90 26.89
CA PHE A 37 20.53 -36.29 27.19
C PHE A 37 21.75 -37.15 27.53
N LEU A 38 22.84 -37.05 26.75
CA LEU A 38 24.05 -37.83 26.97
C LEU A 38 24.74 -37.47 28.31
N ASP A 39 24.79 -36.18 28.64
CA ASP A 39 25.44 -35.68 29.86
C ASP A 39 24.66 -36.13 31.13
N ASN A 40 23.33 -36.17 31.05
CA ASN A 40 22.47 -36.43 32.21
C ASN A 40 21.81 -37.82 32.21
N LYS A 41 22.03 -38.62 31.15
CA LYS A 41 21.40 -39.93 30.90
C LYS A 41 19.87 -39.93 30.99
N GLY A 42 19.25 -38.78 30.70
CA GLY A 42 17.80 -38.60 30.82
C GLY A 42 17.25 -38.40 32.25
N PHE A 43 18.11 -38.15 33.24
CA PHE A 43 17.68 -37.90 34.63
C PHE A 43 17.69 -36.41 34.98
N CYS A 44 18.30 -36.01 36.10
CA CYS A 44 18.39 -34.62 36.50
C CYS A 44 19.36 -33.86 35.59
N VAL A 45 18.90 -32.78 34.95
CA VAL A 45 19.70 -31.94 34.04
C VAL A 45 20.90 -31.27 34.75
N TYR A 46 20.83 -31.15 36.07
CA TYR A 46 21.88 -30.60 36.91
C TYR A 46 22.76 -31.68 37.57
N GLY A 47 22.61 -32.95 37.22
CA GLY A 47 23.45 -34.05 37.71
C GLY A 47 23.14 -34.56 39.13
N HIS A 48 22.01 -34.17 39.74
CA HIS A 48 21.61 -34.69 41.05
C HIS A 48 21.12 -36.14 40.97
N LYS A 49 21.65 -37.02 41.84
CA LYS A 49 21.30 -38.47 41.86
C LYS A 49 19.87 -38.77 42.32
N ARG A 50 19.28 -37.92 43.18
CA ARG A 50 17.90 -38.04 43.71
C ARG A 50 17.23 -36.68 43.73
N CYS A 51 16.97 -36.14 42.54
CA CYS A 51 16.34 -34.83 42.43
C CYS A 51 14.84 -34.93 42.73
N LEU A 52 14.39 -34.28 43.80
CA LEU A 52 12.97 -34.17 44.16
C LEU A 52 12.25 -33.04 43.42
N ILE A 53 13.01 -32.14 42.79
CA ILE A 53 12.48 -30.98 42.07
C ILE A 53 12.08 -31.44 40.66
N PRO A 54 10.79 -31.42 40.29
CA PRO A 54 10.32 -31.91 38.99
C PRO A 54 10.87 -31.10 37.81
N GLU A 55 11.07 -29.80 37.98
CA GLU A 55 11.60 -28.90 36.92
C GLU A 55 13.01 -29.27 36.46
N HIS A 56 13.77 -29.96 37.31
CA HIS A 56 15.12 -30.42 36.99
C HIS A 56 15.13 -31.75 36.24
N HIS A 57 13.98 -32.43 36.13
CA HIS A 57 13.88 -33.68 35.40
C HIS A 57 13.97 -33.39 33.91
N TYR A 58 14.75 -34.20 33.20
CA TYR A 58 15.03 -34.00 31.78
C TYR A 58 13.77 -33.73 30.95
N GLU A 59 12.72 -34.53 31.12
CA GLU A 59 11.46 -34.40 30.37
C GLU A 59 10.79 -33.04 30.57
N VAL A 60 10.62 -32.62 31.82
CA VAL A 60 10.00 -31.33 32.17
C VAL A 60 10.86 -30.17 31.69
N TYR A 61 12.19 -30.28 31.86
CA TYR A 61 13.13 -29.24 31.44
C TYR A 61 13.13 -29.02 29.92
N ILE A 62 13.14 -30.11 29.13
CA ILE A 62 13.14 -29.98 27.67
C ILE A 62 11.81 -29.41 27.15
N GLU A 63 10.68 -29.66 27.81
CA GLU A 63 9.39 -29.10 27.43
C GLU A 63 9.40 -27.57 27.53
N TYR A 64 9.91 -27.03 28.65
CA TYR A 64 10.08 -25.58 28.83
C TYR A 64 11.08 -25.01 27.83
N LEU A 65 12.24 -25.66 27.65
CA LEU A 65 13.26 -25.21 26.69
C LEU A 65 12.72 -25.13 25.25
N ILE A 66 11.94 -26.14 24.84
CA ILE A 66 11.30 -26.16 23.52
C ILE A 66 10.23 -25.07 23.41
N ALA A 67 9.48 -24.79 24.48
CA ALA A 67 8.50 -23.72 24.50
C ALA A 67 9.16 -22.34 24.32
N ASP A 68 10.28 -22.10 25.02
CA ASP A 68 11.05 -20.86 24.91
C ASP A 68 11.60 -20.67 23.49
N TRP A 69 12.18 -21.71 22.90
CA TRP A 69 12.64 -21.66 21.51
C TRP A 69 11.54 -21.35 20.51
N LYS A 70 10.33 -21.89 20.71
CA LYS A 70 9.18 -21.55 19.86
C LYS A 70 8.74 -20.10 20.03
N ALA A 71 8.82 -19.56 21.25
CA ALA A 71 8.51 -18.17 21.55
C ALA A 71 9.51 -17.23 20.86
N ASP A 72 10.81 -17.54 20.95
CA ASP A 72 11.88 -16.82 20.30
C ASP A 72 11.72 -16.82 18.77
N ASP A 73 11.47 -17.99 18.16
CA ASP A 73 11.24 -18.11 16.71
C ASP A 73 10.03 -17.27 16.25
N LYS A 74 9.02 -17.11 17.10
CA LYS A 74 7.85 -16.28 16.81
C LYS A 74 8.18 -14.79 16.96
N ALA A 75 8.94 -14.42 17.98
CA ALA A 75 9.38 -13.05 18.20
C ALA A 75 10.30 -12.57 17.07
N GLN A 76 11.26 -13.40 16.66
CA GLN A 76 12.17 -13.11 15.56
C GLN A 76 11.40 -12.92 14.25
N ARG A 77 10.49 -13.84 13.89
CA ARG A 77 9.66 -13.70 12.67
C ARG A 77 8.82 -12.42 12.69
N LYS A 78 8.29 -12.04 13.85
CA LYS A 78 7.53 -10.79 13.99
C LYS A 78 8.44 -9.56 13.79
N ALA A 79 9.64 -9.58 14.35
CA ALA A 79 10.63 -8.51 14.19
C ALA A 79 11.08 -8.38 12.74
N GLU A 80 11.39 -9.49 12.07
CA GLU A 80 11.74 -9.53 10.64
C GLU A 80 10.60 -9.00 9.78
N TRP A 81 9.35 -9.42 10.03
CA TRP A 81 8.18 -8.90 9.31
C TRP A 81 7.97 -7.40 9.54
N GLN A 82 8.16 -6.91 10.77
CA GLN A 82 8.08 -5.48 11.08
C GLN A 82 9.18 -4.69 10.36
N ALA A 83 10.41 -5.20 10.35
CA ALA A 83 11.53 -4.58 9.65
C ALA A 83 11.32 -4.57 8.13
N GLU A 84 10.84 -5.67 7.54
CA GLU A 84 10.50 -5.73 6.12
C GLU A 84 9.37 -4.75 5.79
N ARG A 85 8.33 -4.70 6.61
CA ARG A 85 7.23 -3.75 6.46
C ARG A 85 7.71 -2.30 6.57
N GLU A 86 8.56 -2.01 7.53
CA GLU A 86 9.17 -0.69 7.67
C GLU A 86 9.99 -0.35 6.43
N GLN A 87 10.84 -1.27 5.94
CA GLN A 87 11.65 -1.07 4.74
C GLN A 87 10.79 -0.84 3.49
N LEU A 88 9.70 -1.59 3.30
CA LEU A 88 8.78 -1.42 2.18
C LEU A 88 8.05 -0.06 2.22
N HIS A 89 7.71 0.43 3.41
CA HIS A 89 7.00 1.70 3.58
C HIS A 89 7.91 2.91 3.79
N LYS A 90 9.22 2.69 3.96
CA LYS A 90 10.19 3.76 4.05
C LYS A 90 10.46 4.29 2.65
N THR A 91 9.80 5.39 2.30
CA THR A 91 10.14 6.16 1.10
C THR A 91 11.60 6.61 1.19
N ALA A 92 12.30 6.68 0.06
CA ALA A 92 13.70 7.13 -0.02
C ALA A 92 13.89 8.63 0.31
N ASP A 93 12.86 9.30 0.81
CA ASP A 93 12.86 10.73 1.07
C ASP A 93 13.60 11.08 2.37
N ARG A 94 14.40 12.15 2.30
CA ARG A 94 15.16 12.68 3.44
C ARG A 94 14.22 13.07 4.58
N HIS A 95 14.42 12.45 5.73
CA HIS A 95 13.75 12.83 6.97
C HIS A 95 14.40 14.12 7.49
N TYR A 96 13.85 15.25 7.05
CA TYR A 96 13.91 16.61 7.60
C TYR A 96 14.63 17.70 6.76
N PRO A 97 13.96 18.84 6.50
CA PRO A 97 12.50 19.07 6.40
C PRO A 97 12.08 19.22 4.91
N LEU A 98 10.88 18.89 4.41
CA LEU A 98 9.59 18.56 4.98
C LEU A 98 9.00 17.32 4.26
N SER A 99 8.42 16.40 5.03
CA SER A 99 7.50 15.40 4.50
C SER A 99 6.08 15.66 5.02
N GLY A 100 5.12 15.76 4.08
CA GLY A 100 3.80 15.14 4.26
C GLY A 100 2.65 15.94 4.87
N GLN A 101 2.85 17.13 5.43
CA GLN A 101 1.75 18.08 5.55
C GLN A 101 1.86 19.03 4.38
N PHE A 102 0.79 19.25 3.60
CA PHE A 102 0.71 20.45 2.78
C PHE A 102 1.10 21.62 3.70
N SER A 103 2.29 22.20 3.50
CA SER A 103 2.68 23.43 4.19
C SER A 103 1.58 24.46 3.96
N ALA A 104 1.31 25.33 4.93
CA ALA A 104 0.28 26.36 4.77
C ALA A 104 0.42 27.09 3.42
N VAL A 105 1.68 27.42 3.07
CA VAL A 105 2.06 27.99 1.77
C VAL A 105 1.66 27.09 0.58
N SER A 106 1.93 25.79 0.62
CA SER A 106 1.51 24.88 -0.46
C SER A 106 -0.01 24.69 -0.55
N LYS A 107 -0.75 24.80 0.57
CA LYS A 107 -2.22 24.81 0.54
C LYS A 107 -2.71 26.07 -0.15
N ASP A 108 -2.15 27.22 0.22
CA ASP A 108 -2.54 28.50 -0.34
C ASP A 108 -2.23 28.56 -1.84
N ILE A 109 -1.05 28.06 -2.27
CA ILE A 109 -0.72 27.91 -3.69
C ILE A 109 -1.71 26.97 -4.37
N PHE A 110 -2.00 25.81 -3.77
CA PHE A 110 -2.94 24.83 -4.34
C PHE A 110 -4.35 25.40 -4.50
N PHE A 111 -4.88 26.11 -3.50
CA PHE A 111 -6.20 26.72 -3.56
C PHE A 111 -6.23 27.97 -4.45
N ALA A 112 -5.12 28.71 -4.57
CA ALA A 112 -5.01 29.85 -5.48
C ALA A 112 -4.97 29.43 -6.95
N GLU A 113 -4.31 28.31 -7.27
CA GLU A 113 -4.21 27.78 -8.64
C GLU A 113 -5.37 26.85 -9.01
N GLN A 114 -6.26 26.52 -8.06
CA GLN A 114 -7.35 25.60 -8.33
C GLN A 114 -8.31 26.18 -9.38
N PRO A 115 -8.58 25.46 -10.50
CA PRO A 115 -9.57 25.91 -11.47
C PRO A 115 -10.95 25.93 -10.81
N LEU A 116 -11.85 26.81 -11.26
CA LEU A 116 -13.21 26.87 -10.68
C LEU A 116 -13.97 25.55 -10.83
N TYR A 117 -13.71 24.82 -11.92
CA TYR A 117 -14.39 23.58 -12.24
C TYR A 117 -13.55 22.68 -13.16
N TYR A 118 -13.89 21.39 -13.16
CA TYR A 118 -13.35 20.38 -14.06
C TYR A 118 -14.45 19.86 -14.99
N LEU A 119 -14.20 19.85 -16.30
CA LEU A 119 -15.08 19.22 -17.27
C LEU A 119 -14.89 17.70 -17.19
N VAL A 120 -15.91 16.98 -16.74
CA VAL A 120 -15.87 15.51 -16.60
C VAL A 120 -16.16 14.86 -17.94
N GLY A 121 -17.14 15.38 -18.67
CA GLY A 121 -17.52 14.83 -19.96
C GLY A 121 -18.69 15.55 -20.61
N LEU A 122 -18.98 15.14 -21.84
CA LEU A 122 -20.08 15.62 -22.65
C LEU A 122 -21.08 14.49 -22.88
N GLY A 123 -22.37 14.79 -22.78
CA GLY A 123 -23.47 13.83 -22.91
C GLY A 123 -24.62 14.36 -23.74
N ILE A 124 -25.59 13.48 -24.01
CA ILE A 124 -26.91 13.85 -24.54
C ILE A 124 -27.96 13.38 -23.54
N SER A 125 -28.88 14.27 -23.16
CA SER A 125 -29.97 13.93 -22.26
C SER A 125 -30.91 12.95 -22.94
N GLY A 126 -31.23 11.83 -22.29
CA GLY A 126 -32.18 10.85 -22.84
C GLY A 126 -33.62 11.35 -22.92
N LEU A 127 -33.97 12.37 -22.14
CA LEU A 127 -35.33 12.93 -22.08
C LEU A 127 -35.52 14.06 -23.08
N THR A 128 -34.62 15.04 -23.10
CA THR A 128 -34.75 16.23 -23.95
C THR A 128 -34.00 16.11 -25.26
N PHE A 129 -33.16 15.08 -25.41
CA PHE A 129 -32.23 14.90 -26.54
C PHE A 129 -31.29 16.09 -26.78
N LYS A 130 -31.14 16.97 -25.78
CA LYS A 130 -30.23 18.11 -25.82
C LYS A 130 -28.85 17.70 -25.32
N PRO A 131 -27.78 18.25 -25.91
CA PRO A 131 -26.43 18.03 -25.41
C PRO A 131 -26.23 18.75 -24.07
N PHE A 132 -25.54 18.09 -23.14
CA PHE A 132 -25.17 18.70 -21.87
C PHE A 132 -23.69 18.44 -21.55
N ALA A 133 -23.10 19.33 -20.76
CA ALA A 133 -21.79 19.15 -20.15
C ALA A 133 -21.96 18.72 -18.69
N GLN A 134 -21.24 17.68 -18.28
CA GLN A 134 -21.09 17.32 -16.89
C GLN A 134 -19.82 17.99 -16.35
N ILE A 135 -20.00 18.79 -15.31
CA ILE A 135 -18.94 19.56 -14.69
C ILE A 135 -18.87 19.22 -13.22
N ARG A 136 -17.67 19.07 -12.69
CA ARG A 136 -17.44 18.96 -11.25
C ARG A 136 -16.84 20.26 -10.74
N LEU A 137 -17.44 20.85 -9.71
CA LEU A 137 -16.86 22.01 -9.03
C LEU A 137 -15.57 21.59 -8.33
N ALA A 138 -14.54 22.43 -8.38
CA ALA A 138 -13.24 22.02 -7.83
C ALA A 138 -13.21 22.03 -6.29
N SER A 139 -13.96 22.93 -5.67
CA SER A 139 -14.07 23.05 -4.21
C SER A 139 -14.99 22.00 -3.58
N SER A 140 -15.75 21.22 -4.36
CA SER A 140 -16.72 20.26 -3.83
C SER A 140 -16.80 18.96 -4.63
N PHE A 141 -17.60 18.01 -4.15
CA PHE A 141 -17.95 16.80 -4.90
C PHE A 141 -19.21 16.97 -5.74
N VAL A 142 -19.77 18.19 -5.81
CA VAL A 142 -20.98 18.48 -6.55
C VAL A 142 -20.71 18.45 -8.05
N SER A 143 -21.54 17.71 -8.77
CA SER A 143 -21.56 17.68 -10.23
C SER A 143 -22.76 18.47 -10.75
N LEU A 144 -22.50 19.43 -11.65
CA LEU A 144 -23.50 20.20 -12.35
C LEU A 144 -23.66 19.67 -13.77
N TYR A 145 -24.90 19.67 -14.25
CA TYR A 145 -25.26 19.29 -15.61
C TYR A 145 -25.79 20.53 -16.34
N ILE A 146 -25.02 21.02 -17.29
CA ILE A 146 -25.30 22.30 -17.98
C ILE A 146 -25.77 22.01 -19.39
N ASP A 147 -26.94 22.52 -19.75
CA ASP A 147 -27.47 22.42 -21.12
C ASP A 147 -26.61 23.26 -22.07
N LEU A 148 -26.10 22.62 -23.12
CA LEU A 148 -25.27 23.23 -24.15
C LEU A 148 -26.10 23.73 -25.35
N GLY A 149 -27.41 23.47 -25.36
CA GLY A 149 -28.33 23.94 -26.40
C GLY A 149 -27.89 23.51 -27.80
N ASN A 150 -27.65 24.49 -28.67
CA ASN A 150 -27.33 24.27 -30.09
C ASN A 150 -25.83 24.35 -30.44
N THR A 151 -24.94 24.53 -29.46
CA THR A 151 -23.48 24.70 -29.70
C THR A 151 -22.86 23.56 -30.50
N LEU A 152 -23.29 22.31 -30.25
CA LEU A 152 -22.78 21.13 -30.96
C LEU A 152 -23.40 20.93 -32.36
N LYS A 153 -24.34 21.78 -32.80
CA LYS A 153 -25.07 21.60 -34.07
C LYS A 153 -24.19 21.82 -35.30
N GLY A 154 -23.20 22.70 -35.22
CA GLY A 154 -22.25 22.98 -36.31
C GLY A 154 -21.26 21.85 -36.61
N LEU A 155 -21.17 20.84 -35.73
CA LEU A 155 -20.30 19.69 -35.94
C LEU A 155 -20.96 18.59 -36.75
N SER A 156 -20.14 17.93 -37.57
CA SER A 156 -20.55 16.70 -38.25
C SER A 156 -20.97 15.62 -37.24
N LYS A 157 -21.94 14.79 -37.63
CA LYS A 157 -22.51 13.71 -36.79
C LYS A 157 -21.44 12.77 -36.23
N SER A 158 -20.40 12.46 -37.01
CA SER A 158 -19.31 11.57 -36.59
C SER A 158 -18.40 12.21 -35.56
N LYS A 159 -18.01 13.49 -35.75
CA LYS A 159 -17.20 14.24 -34.78
C LYS A 159 -17.93 14.37 -33.44
N ARG A 160 -19.21 14.75 -33.49
CA ARG A 160 -20.07 14.85 -32.29
C ARG A 160 -20.12 13.55 -31.49
N ARG A 161 -20.39 12.42 -32.17
CA ARG A 161 -20.43 11.10 -31.53
C ARG A 161 -19.08 10.69 -30.91
N LYS A 162 -17.97 10.99 -31.58
CA LYS A 162 -16.63 10.67 -31.05
C LYS A 162 -16.26 11.53 -29.84
N ALA A 163 -16.64 12.81 -29.83
CA ALA A 163 -16.44 13.70 -28.69
C ALA A 163 -17.22 13.21 -27.46
N ILE A 164 -18.51 12.89 -27.63
CA ILE A 164 -19.37 12.39 -26.55
C ILE A 164 -18.88 11.03 -26.02
N ARG A 165 -18.58 10.07 -26.91
CA ARG A 165 -18.26 8.70 -26.51
C ARG A 165 -16.84 8.55 -25.97
N TYR A 166 -15.88 9.30 -26.50
CA TYR A 166 -14.46 9.07 -26.24
C TYR A 166 -13.73 10.32 -25.70
N GLY A 167 -14.42 11.43 -25.48
CA GLY A 167 -13.78 12.68 -25.04
C GLY A 167 -12.77 13.23 -26.05
N LYS A 168 -12.95 12.95 -27.36
CA LYS A 168 -12.04 13.51 -28.38
C LYS A 168 -12.11 15.04 -28.38
N PRO A 169 -10.97 15.74 -28.53
CA PRO A 169 -10.94 17.20 -28.56
C PRO A 169 -11.80 17.73 -29.71
N LEU A 170 -12.52 18.82 -29.46
CA LEU A 170 -13.36 19.49 -30.46
C LEU A 170 -12.54 20.56 -31.19
N SER A 171 -13.20 21.28 -32.10
CA SER A 171 -12.61 22.48 -32.69
C SER A 171 -12.42 23.53 -31.61
N TYR A 172 -11.30 24.26 -31.67
CA TYR A 172 -10.94 25.27 -30.68
C TYR A 172 -12.07 26.27 -30.40
N ASP A 173 -12.77 26.73 -31.44
CA ASP A 173 -13.86 27.70 -31.30
C ASP A 173 -15.05 27.16 -30.48
N ILE A 174 -15.37 25.88 -30.66
CA ILE A 174 -16.50 25.22 -29.98
C ILE A 174 -16.13 24.92 -28.54
N ASP A 175 -14.89 24.47 -28.28
CA ASP A 175 -14.41 24.26 -26.91
C ASP A 175 -14.40 25.56 -26.12
N ARG A 176 -14.04 26.68 -26.76
CA ARG A 176 -14.10 28.01 -26.15
C ARG A 176 -15.54 28.44 -25.85
N GLU A 177 -16.47 28.20 -26.77
CA GLU A 177 -17.89 28.51 -26.56
C GLU A 177 -18.50 27.70 -25.41
N ILE A 178 -18.25 26.38 -25.39
CA ILE A 178 -18.65 25.49 -24.30
C ILE A 178 -18.05 26.00 -22.98
N GLY A 179 -16.76 26.32 -22.95
CA GLY A 179 -16.07 26.87 -21.78
C GLY A 179 -16.73 28.14 -21.24
N ASN A 180 -17.15 29.05 -22.12
CA ASN A 180 -17.82 30.29 -21.70
C ASN A 180 -19.19 30.02 -21.05
N ILE A 181 -20.00 29.14 -21.64
CA ILE A 181 -21.32 28.74 -21.09
C ILE A 181 -21.13 28.07 -19.73
N CYS A 182 -20.16 27.15 -19.66
CA CYS A 182 -19.81 26.45 -18.43
C CYS A 182 -19.40 27.41 -17.32
N LYS A 183 -18.51 28.37 -17.65
CA LYS A 183 -18.04 29.40 -16.71
C LYS A 183 -19.18 30.30 -16.23
N LEU A 184 -20.11 30.68 -17.11
CA LEU A 184 -21.26 31.50 -16.75
C LEU A 184 -22.21 30.75 -15.81
N ALA A 185 -22.51 29.49 -16.11
CA ALA A 185 -23.36 28.65 -15.27
C ALA A 185 -22.75 28.41 -13.87
N VAL A 186 -21.44 28.14 -13.80
CA VAL A 186 -20.74 27.98 -12.52
C VAL A 186 -20.73 29.28 -11.72
N LYS A 187 -20.51 30.43 -12.37
CA LYS A 187 -20.59 31.74 -11.71
C LYS A 187 -21.97 32.02 -11.13
N HIS A 188 -23.04 31.70 -11.87
CA HIS A 188 -24.41 31.87 -11.39
C HIS A 188 -24.74 30.92 -10.23
N TYR A 189 -24.16 29.73 -10.19
CA TYR A 189 -24.37 28.78 -9.10
C TYR A 189 -23.64 29.17 -7.80
N LEU A 190 -22.46 29.79 -7.91
CA LEU A 190 -21.64 30.21 -6.77
C LEU A 190 -21.99 31.60 -6.22
N ALA A 191 -22.80 32.38 -6.94
CA ALA A 191 -23.30 33.69 -6.52
C ALA A 191 -24.54 33.53 -5.63
#